data_AF-D6K2T3-F1
#
_entry.id   AF-D6K2T3-F1
#
_cell.length_a   1.000
_cell.length_b   1.000
_cell.length_c   1.000
_cell.angle_alpha   90.00
_cell.angle_beta   90.00
_cell.angle_gamma   90.00
#
_symmetry.space_group_name_H-M   'P 1'
#
loop_
_entity.id
_entity.type
_entity.pdbx_description
1 polymer ?
#
loop_
_entity_poly.entity_id
_entity_poly.type
_entity_poly.pdbx_seq_one_letter_code
_entity_poly.pdbx_strand_id
1 'polypeptide(L)'
;MRLNHVDPGGGSGGGGSGDLVAHADDLGAVGHEAYILWDKLRTEADIAGAGSGKGDTGSTMQAAAALKSSGFASGGALETTVSVWTTQVKSVLQACAHISNHLDYTKARHASDDAQISAELRSRDGSAVSVSALNDYFK
;
A
#
# COMPACT_ATOMS: atom_id res chain seq x y z
N MET A 1 2.35 7.78 13.33
CA MET A 1 2.97 7.24 12.10
C MET A 1 4.42 7.69 12.10
N ARG A 2 5.35 6.79 12.42
CA ARG A 2 6.78 7.03 12.29
C ARG A 2 7.22 6.30 11.02
N LEU A 3 7.68 7.06 10.04
CA LEU A 3 8.44 6.52 8.92
C LEU A 3 9.62 5.75 9.51
N ASN A 4 9.89 4.54 9.00
CA ASN A 4 11.12 3.83 9.31
C ASN A 4 12.29 4.71 8.87
N HIS A 5 12.84 5.46 9.80
CA HIS A 5 14.16 6.04 9.63
C HIS A 5 15.15 4.90 9.80
N VAL A 6 16.03 4.73 8.82
CA VAL A 6 17.30 4.04 9.06
C VAL A 6 18.00 4.81 10.18
N ASP A 7 18.37 4.09 11.23
CA ASP A 7 19.11 4.60 12.38
C ASP A 7 20.42 5.24 11.87
N PRO A 8 20.75 6.50 12.22
CA PRO A 8 21.98 7.14 11.73
C PRO A 8 23.25 6.56 12.36
N GLY A 9 23.14 5.57 13.24
CA GLY A 9 24.25 4.95 13.95
C GLY A 9 24.32 3.44 13.76
N GLY A 10 25.16 3.00 12.83
CA GLY A 10 25.87 1.72 12.94
C GLY A 10 25.13 0.48 12.42
N GLY A 11 25.35 0.17 11.15
CA GLY A 11 25.01 -1.11 10.56
C GLY A 11 25.75 -1.30 9.24
N SER A 12 27.07 -1.50 9.32
CA SER A 12 27.88 -2.01 8.21
C SER A 12 27.34 -3.37 7.79
N GLY A 13 26.47 -3.37 6.79
CA GLY A 13 25.90 -4.56 6.18
C GLY A 13 26.18 -4.54 4.69
N GLY A 14 27.33 -5.10 4.30
CA GLY A 14 27.65 -5.55 2.95
C GLY A 14 27.04 -4.75 1.80
N GLY A 15 27.47 -3.50 1.63
CA GLY A 15 27.13 -2.69 0.47
C GLY A 15 27.74 -3.28 -0.79
N GLY A 16 26.99 -4.17 -1.45
CA GLY A 16 27.11 -4.28 -2.89
C GLY A 16 26.82 -2.88 -3.45
N SER A 17 27.80 -2.28 -4.12
CA SER A 17 27.67 -1.03 -4.86
C SER A 17 26.76 -1.23 -6.09
N GLY A 18 25.56 -1.75 -5.89
CA GLY A 18 24.51 -1.78 -6.89
C GLY A 18 23.75 -0.48 -6.79
N ASP A 19 23.72 0.29 -7.87
CA ASP A 19 22.81 1.42 -8.00
C ASP A 19 21.37 0.88 -7.90
N LEU A 20 20.58 1.41 -6.97
CA LEU A 20 19.18 1.00 -6.80
C LEU A 20 18.35 1.73 -7.84
N VAL A 21 18.19 1.14 -9.01
CA VAL A 21 17.38 1.68 -10.10
C VAL A 21 15.94 1.16 -9.97
N ALA A 22 14.98 2.09 -9.97
CA ALA A 22 13.56 1.77 -10.02
C ALA A 22 12.97 2.13 -11.39
N HIS A 23 12.26 1.19 -12.02
CA HIS A 23 11.59 1.42 -13.31
C HIS A 23 10.10 1.71 -13.13
N ALA A 24 9.56 2.63 -13.92
CA ALA A 24 8.15 3.06 -13.82
C ALA A 24 7.13 1.93 -14.04
N ASP A 25 7.50 0.90 -14.82
CA ASP A 25 6.67 -0.28 -15.01
C ASP A 25 6.69 -1.21 -13.80
N ASP A 26 7.85 -1.40 -13.18
CA ASP A 26 7.98 -2.18 -11.94
C ASP A 26 7.22 -1.51 -10.78
N LEU A 27 7.35 -0.19 -10.64
CA LEU A 27 6.58 0.57 -9.64
C LEU A 27 5.07 0.49 -9.91
N GLY A 28 4.66 0.54 -11.18
CA GLY A 28 3.26 0.36 -11.58
C GLY A 28 2.73 -1.04 -11.26
N ALA A 29 3.53 -2.09 -11.50
CA ALA A 29 3.16 -3.46 -11.18
C ALA A 29 2.98 -3.66 -9.67
N VAL A 30 3.91 -3.14 -8.85
CA VAL A 30 3.78 -3.21 -7.38
C VAL A 30 2.56 -2.43 -6.88
N GLY A 31 2.30 -1.24 -7.43
CA GLY A 31 1.10 -0.46 -7.10
C GLY A 31 -0.19 -1.22 -7.43
N HIS A 32 -0.23 -1.86 -8.60
CA HIS A 32 -1.37 -2.66 -9.04
C HIS A 32 -1.64 -3.87 -8.13
N GLU A 33 -0.59 -4.63 -7.77
CA GLU A 33 -0.73 -5.76 -6.85
C GLU A 33 -1.21 -5.32 -5.45
N ALA A 34 -0.72 -4.18 -4.97
CA ALA A 34 -1.20 -3.60 -3.72
C ALA A 34 -2.70 -3.24 -3.78
N TYR A 35 -3.17 -2.73 -4.92
CA TYR A 35 -4.59 -2.48 -5.16
C TYR A 35 -5.42 -3.77 -5.21
N ILE A 36 -4.97 -4.80 -5.93
CA ILE A 36 -5.65 -6.10 -5.96
C ILE A 36 -5.80 -6.67 -4.55
N LEU A 37 -4.74 -6.62 -3.75
CA LEU A 37 -4.77 -7.09 -2.37
C LEU A 37 -5.75 -6.27 -1.53
N TRP A 38 -5.77 -4.95 -1.70
CA TRP A 38 -6.73 -4.07 -1.04
C TRP A 38 -8.18 -4.45 -1.38
N ASP A 39 -8.51 -4.65 -2.66
CA ASP A 39 -9.88 -4.93 -3.07
C ASP A 39 -10.38 -6.29 -2.58
N LYS A 40 -9.52 -7.32 -2.63
CA LYS A 40 -9.80 -8.64 -2.06
C LYS A 40 -9.99 -8.58 -0.56
N LEU A 41 -9.07 -7.95 0.18
CA LEU A 41 -9.20 -7.84 1.64
C LEU A 41 -10.45 -7.06 2.06
N ARG A 42 -10.84 -6.03 1.30
CA ARG A 42 -12.02 -5.21 1.61
C ARG A 42 -13.30 -6.02 1.56
N THR A 43 -13.37 -7.02 0.69
CA THR A 43 -14.57 -7.83 0.47
C THR A 43 -14.54 -9.13 1.27
N GLU A 44 -13.40 -9.80 1.36
CA GLU A 44 -13.28 -11.13 1.95
C GLU A 44 -13.03 -11.10 3.46
N ALA A 45 -12.44 -10.03 4.00
CA ALA A 45 -12.05 -9.95 5.41
C ALA A 45 -13.03 -9.19 6.31
N ASP A 46 -14.16 -8.70 5.78
CA ASP A 46 -15.19 -8.01 6.57
C ASP A 46 -16.05 -8.98 7.40
N ILE A 47 -15.47 -9.54 8.46
CA ILE A 47 -16.17 -10.45 9.37
C ILE A 47 -17.23 -9.72 10.22
N ALA A 48 -17.07 -8.41 10.42
CA ALA A 48 -18.01 -7.62 11.21
C ALA A 48 -19.35 -7.44 10.49
N GLY A 49 -19.35 -7.33 9.16
CA GLY A 49 -20.54 -7.29 8.31
C GLY A 49 -20.94 -8.64 7.70
N ALA A 50 -20.05 -9.63 7.63
CA ALA A 50 -20.32 -10.89 6.95
C ALA A 50 -21.40 -11.75 7.64
N GLY A 51 -22.40 -12.17 6.86
CA GLY A 51 -23.42 -13.13 7.30
C GLY A 51 -24.64 -13.16 6.37
N SER A 52 -25.51 -14.15 6.56
CA SER A 52 -26.76 -14.30 5.80
C SER A 52 -27.91 -13.41 6.30
N GLY A 53 -27.66 -12.57 7.32
CA GLY A 53 -28.65 -11.68 7.90
C GLY A 53 -28.76 -10.35 7.14
N LYS A 54 -29.94 -9.73 7.16
CA LYS A 54 -30.20 -8.41 6.54
C LYS A 54 -29.79 -7.21 7.41
N GLY A 55 -28.95 -7.41 8.42
CA GLY A 55 -28.56 -6.36 9.37
C GLY A 55 -27.06 -6.07 9.33
N ASP A 56 -26.66 -4.91 9.86
CA ASP A 56 -25.26 -4.43 9.90
C ASP A 56 -24.34 -5.24 10.85
N THR A 57 -24.82 -6.37 11.38
CA THR A 57 -24.11 -7.22 12.35
C THR A 57 -23.88 -8.59 11.76
N GLY A 58 -22.63 -8.95 11.52
CA GLY A 58 -22.21 -10.23 10.97
C GLY A 58 -22.54 -11.42 11.88
N SER A 59 -22.58 -12.62 11.31
CA SER A 59 -22.97 -13.85 12.01
C SER A 59 -22.09 -14.15 13.22
N THR A 60 -20.80 -13.80 13.17
CA THR A 60 -19.86 -13.98 14.29
C THR A 60 -20.24 -13.10 15.48
N MET A 61 -20.62 -11.84 15.25
CA MET A 61 -21.07 -10.93 16.31
C MET A 61 -22.42 -11.36 16.88
N GLN A 62 -23.33 -11.87 16.05
CA GLN A 62 -24.61 -12.42 16.52
C GLN A 62 -24.38 -13.64 17.41
N ALA A 63 -23.49 -14.56 17.02
CA ALA A 63 -23.13 -15.72 17.83
C ALA A 63 -22.47 -15.32 19.15
N ALA A 64 -21.59 -14.31 19.12
CA ALA A 64 -20.96 -13.75 20.30
C ALA A 64 -22.00 -13.21 21.29
N ALA A 65 -22.96 -12.43 20.81
CA ALA A 65 -24.07 -11.90 21.62
C ALA A 65 -24.94 -13.02 22.21
N ALA A 66 -25.28 -14.04 21.42
CA ALA A 66 -26.07 -15.19 21.87
C ALA A 66 -25.36 -15.97 22.99
N LEU A 67 -24.08 -16.31 22.80
CA LEU A 67 -23.26 -17.00 23.79
C LEU A 67 -23.13 -16.19 25.08
N LYS A 68 -22.88 -14.89 24.96
CA LYS A 68 -22.78 -13.97 26.10
C LYS A 68 -24.10 -13.89 26.87
N SER A 69 -25.24 -13.80 26.18
CA SER A 69 -26.57 -13.78 26.80
C SER A 69 -26.89 -15.07 27.55
N SER A 70 -26.31 -16.19 27.11
CA SER A 70 -26.44 -17.51 27.74
C SER A 70 -25.39 -17.75 28.84
N GLY A 71 -24.61 -16.73 29.23
CA GLY A 71 -23.62 -16.80 30.30
C GLY A 71 -22.28 -17.44 29.92
N PHE A 72 -22.03 -17.73 28.64
CA PHE A 72 -20.75 -18.29 28.20
C PHE A 72 -19.69 -17.19 28.04
N ALA A 73 -18.54 -17.38 28.70
CA ALA A 73 -17.37 -16.48 28.57
C ALA A 73 -16.85 -16.35 27.13
N SER A 74 -17.07 -17.39 26.31
CA SER A 74 -16.72 -17.38 24.88
C SER A 74 -17.41 -16.28 24.09
N GLY A 75 -18.58 -15.79 24.53
CA GLY A 75 -19.26 -14.67 23.89
C GLY A 75 -18.44 -13.37 23.93
N GLY A 76 -17.94 -12.99 25.11
CA GLY A 76 -17.08 -11.80 25.24
C GLY A 76 -15.72 -11.97 24.54
N ALA A 77 -15.17 -13.19 24.54
CA ALA A 77 -13.95 -13.49 23.80
C ALA A 77 -14.14 -13.32 22.27
N LEU A 78 -15.29 -13.75 21.72
CA LEU A 78 -15.62 -13.57 20.31
C LEU A 78 -15.85 -12.09 19.95
N GLU A 79 -16.54 -11.31 20.77
CA GLU A 79 -16.68 -9.85 20.56
C GLU A 79 -15.30 -9.17 20.47
N THR A 80 -14.40 -9.50 21.39
CA THR A 80 -13.02 -8.98 21.40
C THR A 80 -12.28 -9.41 20.15
N THR A 81 -12.42 -10.67 19.74
CA THR A 81 -11.77 -11.22 18.55
C THR A 81 -12.22 -10.48 17.29
N VAL A 82 -13.53 -10.23 17.10
CA VAL A 82 -14.04 -9.48 15.96
C VAL A 82 -13.53 -8.03 15.97
N SER A 83 -13.48 -7.39 17.14
CA SER A 83 -12.97 -6.02 17.28
C SER A 83 -11.49 -5.90 16.87
N VAL A 84 -10.65 -6.81 17.38
CA VAL A 84 -9.22 -6.86 17.04
C VAL A 84 -9.04 -7.17 15.56
N TRP A 85 -9.73 -8.19 15.04
CA TRP A 85 -9.69 -8.55 13.62
C TRP A 85 -10.03 -7.36 12.73
N THR A 86 -11.15 -6.70 13.01
CA THR A 86 -11.61 -5.53 12.25
C THR A 86 -10.57 -4.42 12.24
N THR A 87 -9.93 -4.17 13.38
CA THR A 87 -8.86 -3.16 13.50
C THR A 87 -7.65 -3.53 12.65
N GLN A 88 -7.18 -4.79 12.74
CA GLN A 88 -6.02 -5.25 11.99
C GLN A 88 -6.28 -5.24 10.48
N VAL A 89 -7.44 -5.71 10.02
CA VAL A 89 -7.83 -5.66 8.60
C VAL A 89 -7.85 -4.23 8.09
N LYS A 90 -8.41 -3.28 8.86
CA LYS A 90 -8.41 -1.86 8.50
C LYS A 90 -6.99 -1.31 8.38
N SER A 91 -6.07 -1.69 9.29
CA SER A 91 -4.67 -1.27 9.19
C SER A 91 -3.98 -1.78 7.92
N VAL A 92 -4.18 -3.06 7.57
CA VAL A 92 -3.62 -3.62 6.34
C VAL A 92 -4.23 -2.97 5.10
N LEU A 93 -5.55 -2.76 5.07
CA LEU A 93 -6.22 -2.05 3.98
C LEU A 93 -5.65 -0.64 3.78
N GLN A 94 -5.47 0.12 4.87
CA GLN A 94 -4.86 1.45 4.77
C GLN A 94 -3.42 1.38 4.25
N ALA A 95 -2.63 0.39 4.66
CA ALA A 95 -1.27 0.20 4.15
C ALA A 95 -1.25 -0.12 2.64
N CYS A 96 -2.08 -1.05 2.18
CA CYS A 96 -2.18 -1.41 0.75
C CYS A 96 -2.64 -0.21 -0.09
N ALA A 97 -3.67 0.52 0.35
CA ALA A 97 -4.13 1.73 -0.32
C ALA A 97 -3.04 2.81 -0.36
N HIS A 98 -2.31 3.00 0.74
CA HIS A 98 -1.22 3.96 0.81
C HIS A 98 -0.09 3.60 -0.17
N ILE A 99 0.31 2.33 -0.26
CA ILE A 99 1.33 1.86 -1.22
C ILE A 99 0.87 2.12 -2.65
N SER A 100 -0.33 1.66 -3.02
CA SER A 100 -0.89 1.85 -4.37
C SER A 100 -0.91 3.33 -4.74
N ASN A 101 -1.53 4.17 -3.91
CA ASN A 101 -1.66 5.60 -4.17
C ASN A 101 -0.30 6.31 -4.25
N HIS A 102 0.65 5.92 -3.39
CA HIS A 102 1.97 6.54 -3.38
C HIS A 102 2.80 6.20 -4.63
N LEU A 103 2.72 4.97 -5.12
CA LEU A 103 3.41 4.55 -6.34
C LEU A 103 2.79 5.17 -7.59
N ASP A 104 1.45 5.24 -7.65
CA ASP A 104 0.75 5.95 -8.73
C ASP A 104 1.13 7.44 -8.76
N TYR A 105 1.17 8.09 -7.59
CA TYR A 105 1.62 9.47 -7.48
C TYR A 105 3.07 9.64 -7.94
N THR A 106 3.97 8.79 -7.46
CA THR A 106 5.40 8.83 -7.82
C THR A 106 5.58 8.71 -9.33
N LYS A 107 4.91 7.73 -9.96
CA LYS A 107 4.95 7.53 -11.40
C LYS A 107 4.43 8.75 -12.17
N ALA A 108 3.30 9.30 -11.75
CA ALA A 108 2.72 10.49 -12.40
C ALA A 108 3.62 11.72 -12.23
N ARG A 109 4.22 11.90 -11.05
CA ARG A 109 5.12 13.02 -10.77
C ARG A 109 6.38 12.95 -11.63
N HIS A 110 7.04 11.81 -11.68
CA HIS A 110 8.23 11.64 -12.52
C HIS A 110 7.92 11.82 -14.01
N ALA A 111 6.80 11.30 -14.50
CA ALA A 111 6.39 11.53 -15.89
C ALA A 111 6.16 13.02 -16.20
N SER A 112 5.60 13.77 -15.25
CA SER A 112 5.43 15.23 -15.36
C SER A 112 6.78 15.95 -15.37
N ASP A 113 7.69 15.58 -14.48
CA ASP A 113 9.02 16.18 -14.40
C ASP A 113 9.82 15.88 -15.69
N ASP A 114 9.74 14.66 -16.21
CA ASP A 114 10.36 14.26 -17.48
C ASP A 114 9.82 15.08 -18.66
N ALA A 115 8.51 15.29 -18.71
CA ALA A 115 7.88 16.12 -19.73
C ALA A 115 8.37 17.58 -19.65
N GLN A 116 8.47 18.14 -18.44
CA GLN A 116 8.98 19.50 -18.25
C GLN A 116 10.44 19.64 -18.69
N ILE A 117 11.31 18.72 -18.27
CA ILE A 117 12.72 18.73 -18.66
C ILE A 117 12.86 18.61 -20.17
N SER A 118 12.10 17.72 -20.81
CA SER A 118 12.14 17.55 -22.28
C SER A 118 11.64 18.79 -23.05
N ALA A 119 10.77 19.60 -22.44
CA ALA A 119 10.28 20.83 -23.04
C ALA A 119 11.33 21.95 -22.99
N GLU A 120 12.03 22.06 -21.86
CA GLU A 120 13.09 23.06 -21.60
C GLU A 120 14.41 22.69 -22.31
N LEU A 121 14.75 21.40 -22.37
CA LEU A 121 15.99 20.92 -22.97
C LEU A 121 15.80 20.54 -24.45
N ARG A 122 16.44 21.33 -25.32
CA ARG A 122 16.42 21.12 -26.76
C ARG A 122 17.78 20.72 -27.30
N SER A 123 17.76 19.77 -28.23
CA SER A 123 18.93 19.39 -29.03
C SER A 123 19.30 20.54 -29.97
N ARG A 124 20.50 20.48 -30.56
CA ARG A 124 21.01 21.48 -31.52
C ARG A 124 20.13 21.63 -32.76
N ASP A 125 19.40 20.57 -33.12
CA ASP A 125 18.42 20.55 -34.22
C ASP A 125 17.00 20.99 -33.79
N GLY A 126 16.82 21.39 -32.53
CA GLY A 126 15.54 21.84 -31.98
C GLY A 126 14.60 20.70 -31.52
N SER A 127 15.01 19.44 -31.62
CA SER A 127 14.21 18.32 -31.10
C SER A 127 14.20 18.33 -29.56
N ALA A 128 13.14 17.77 -28.96
CA ALA A 128 13.13 17.51 -27.52
C ALA A 128 14.18 16.45 -27.17
N VAL A 129 14.84 16.60 -26.03
CA VAL A 129 15.80 15.62 -25.50
C VAL A 129 15.12 14.81 -24.40
N SER A 130 15.23 13.48 -24.44
CA SER A 130 14.72 12.65 -23.34
C SER A 130 15.61 12.80 -22.10
N VAL A 131 15.01 12.74 -20.91
CA VAL A 131 15.77 12.81 -19.65
C VAL A 131 16.78 11.68 -19.53
N SER A 132 16.46 10.49 -20.05
CA SER A 132 17.40 9.35 -20.08
C SER A 132 18.70 9.64 -20.84
N ALA A 133 18.67 10.48 -21.87
CA ALA A 133 19.86 10.85 -22.63
C ALA A 133 20.83 11.75 -21.84
N LEU A 134 20.36 12.41 -20.77
CA LEU A 134 21.22 13.18 -19.88
C LEU A 134 22.19 12.30 -19.10
N ASN A 135 21.84 11.03 -18.85
CA ASN A 135 22.67 10.10 -18.09
C ASN A 135 24.02 9.84 -18.77
N ASP A 136 24.10 9.99 -20.10
CA ASP A 136 25.35 9.84 -20.85
C ASP A 136 26.40 10.93 -20.53
N TYR A 137 25.98 12.06 -19.95
CA TYR A 137 26.83 13.22 -19.65
C TYR A 137 27.35 13.24 -18.21
N PHE A 138 26.81 12.43 -17.29
CA PHE A 138 27.13 12.47 -15.85
C PHE A 138 28.06 11.33 -15.39
N LYS A 139 29.00 10.89 -16.24
CA LYS A 139 29.99 9.86 -15.90
C LYS A 139 31.00 10.31 -14.84
#